data_AF-A0A9P1G152-F1
#
_entry.id   AF-A0A9P1G152-F1
#
_cell.length_a   1.000
_cell.length_b   1.000
_cell.length_c   1.000
_cell.angle_alpha   90.00
_cell.angle_beta   90.00
_cell.angle_gamma   90.00
#
_symmetry.space_group_name_H-M   'P 1'
#
loop_
_entity.id
_entity.type
_entity.pdbx_description
1 polymer ?
#
loop_
_entity_poly.entity_id
_entity_poly.type
_entity_poly.pdbx_seq_one_letter_code
_entity_poly.pdbx_strand_id
1 'polypeptide(L)'
;MGCSSSRSAPPAEETVDETADETMAELQTFALMKNAPGCTGMFWRANPVNGKKGSNDNWPRDGAQLKGIVHEVKGARWLECKEVKQHGGSWKACQKDQWMPFRYSQYYLQEA
;
A
#
# COMPACT_ATOMS: atom_id res chain seq x y z
N MET A 1 10.84 56.44 24.45
CA MET A 1 10.27 55.12 24.82
C MET A 1 8.94 54.97 24.08
N GLY A 2 8.75 53.87 23.34
CA GLY A 2 7.55 53.61 22.53
C GLY A 2 7.92 52.99 21.17
N CYS A 3 8.18 51.68 21.14
CA CYS A 3 7.36 50.66 20.49
C CYS A 3 7.34 50.78 18.96
N SER A 4 8.25 50.11 18.24
CA SER A 4 8.07 48.76 17.69
C SER A 4 6.72 48.55 17.00
N SER A 5 6.74 48.31 15.68
CA SER A 5 6.17 47.08 15.08
C SER A 5 6.24 47.16 13.55
N SER A 6 7.26 46.53 13.00
CA SER A 6 7.27 46.02 11.62
C SER A 6 6.06 45.11 11.45
N ARG A 7 5.11 45.47 10.59
CA ARG A 7 4.04 44.56 10.18
C ARG A 7 4.44 43.93 8.86
N SER A 8 5.01 42.73 8.98
CA SER A 8 5.15 41.79 7.86
C SER A 8 3.77 41.51 7.28
N ALA A 9 3.66 41.66 5.96
CA ALA A 9 2.48 41.22 5.21
C ALA A 9 2.33 39.70 5.34
N PRO A 10 1.09 39.16 5.38
CA PRO A 10 0.86 37.72 5.37
C PRO A 10 1.13 37.14 3.98
N PRO A 11 1.55 35.86 3.87
CA PRO A 11 1.63 35.16 2.60
C PRO A 11 0.22 34.92 2.04
N ALA A 12 0.04 35.30 0.79
CA ALA A 12 -1.02 34.77 -0.05
C ALA A 12 -0.59 33.40 -0.60
N GLU A 13 -1.58 32.60 -0.96
CA GLU A 13 -1.50 31.33 -1.69
C GLU A 13 -1.27 30.09 -0.84
N GLU A 14 -2.37 29.38 -0.54
CA GLU A 14 -2.52 27.99 -0.97
C GLU A 14 -4.03 27.66 -1.00
N THR A 15 -4.58 27.67 -2.20
CA THR A 15 -5.82 26.97 -2.55
C THR A 15 -5.51 25.48 -2.62
N VAL A 16 -6.12 24.69 -1.73
CA VAL A 16 -6.31 23.24 -1.92
C VAL A 16 -7.81 22.98 -1.77
N ASP A 17 -8.53 23.11 -2.88
CA ASP A 17 -8.98 22.00 -3.76
C ASP A 17 -10.02 21.10 -3.08
N GLU A 18 -11.26 21.60 -3.17
CA GLU A 18 -12.47 20.93 -3.65
C GLU A 18 -12.42 19.38 -3.82
N THR A 19 -13.22 18.71 -2.98
CA THR A 19 -13.96 17.46 -3.26
C THR A 19 -13.21 16.27 -3.85
N ALA A 20 -12.94 15.29 -2.99
CA ALA A 20 -12.90 13.87 -3.37
C ALA A 20 -13.68 13.04 -2.33
N ASP A 21 -14.98 13.29 -2.24
CA ASP A 21 -15.95 12.34 -1.65
C ASP A 21 -16.26 11.27 -2.72
N GLU A 22 -15.29 10.39 -2.96
CA GLU A 22 -15.48 9.17 -3.75
C GLU A 22 -14.76 8.07 -3.00
N THR A 23 -15.40 7.49 -1.97
CA THR A 23 -14.98 6.24 -1.29
C THR A 23 -13.50 5.93 -1.46
N MET A 24 -12.63 6.79 -0.93
CA MET A 24 -11.18 6.64 -1.04
C MET A 24 -10.85 5.38 -0.29
N ALA A 25 -10.75 4.28 -1.03
CA ALA A 25 -10.32 3.01 -0.52
C ALA A 25 -8.95 3.25 0.10
N GLU A 26 -8.94 3.35 1.44
CA GLU A 26 -7.78 3.83 2.19
C GLU A 26 -6.61 2.91 1.87
N LEU A 27 -5.54 3.50 1.33
CA LEU A 27 -4.34 2.75 1.00
C LEU A 27 -3.65 2.35 2.29
N GLN A 28 -3.93 1.14 2.74
CA GLN A 28 -3.37 0.58 3.95
C GLN A 28 -2.02 -0.06 3.65
N THR A 29 -1.10 0.04 4.61
CA THR A 29 0.25 -0.49 4.50
C THR A 29 0.39 -1.74 5.35
N PHE A 30 0.96 -2.79 4.76
CA PHE A 30 1.12 -4.09 5.37
C PHE A 30 2.54 -4.62 5.16
N ALA A 31 3.13 -5.22 6.18
CA ALA A 31 4.35 -5.98 6.06
C ALA A 31 4.03 -7.44 5.70
N LEU A 32 4.76 -7.99 4.73
CA LEU A 32 4.73 -9.42 4.44
C LEU A 32 5.58 -10.17 5.47
N MET A 33 4.89 -10.84 6.40
CA MET A 33 5.49 -11.66 7.44
C MET A 33 5.40 -13.13 7.08
N LYS A 34 6.35 -13.93 7.56
CA LYS A 34 6.35 -15.39 7.42
C LYS A 34 6.45 -16.05 8.79
N ASN A 35 5.80 -17.20 8.93
CA ASN A 35 5.81 -18.01 10.15
C ASN A 35 6.81 -19.17 10.11
N ALA A 36 7.46 -19.43 8.98
CA ALA A 36 8.40 -20.54 8.83
C ALA A 36 9.62 -20.15 7.97
N PRO A 37 10.82 -20.69 8.28
CA PRO A 37 11.98 -20.58 7.42
C PRO A 37 11.81 -21.47 6.19
N GLY A 38 12.11 -20.97 4.99
CA GLY A 38 12.17 -21.81 3.77
C GLY A 38 11.76 -21.14 2.46
N CYS A 39 10.96 -20.06 2.50
CA CYS A 39 10.57 -19.34 1.29
C CYS A 39 11.02 -17.87 1.33
N THR A 40 11.46 -17.36 0.19
CA THR A 40 12.07 -16.03 0.03
C THR A 40 11.03 -14.92 -0.23
N GLY A 41 9.74 -15.25 -0.08
CA GLY A 41 8.58 -14.35 -0.13
C GLY A 41 7.43 -14.94 -0.94
N MET A 42 6.51 -14.09 -1.41
CA MET A 42 5.25 -14.54 -2.00
C MET A 42 5.01 -13.94 -3.39
N PHE A 43 4.80 -14.81 -4.38
CA PHE A 43 4.38 -14.38 -5.72
C PHE A 43 3.00 -13.74 -5.70
N TRP A 44 2.80 -12.77 -6.59
CA TRP A 44 1.48 -12.18 -6.84
C TRP A 44 0.46 -13.27 -7.18
N ARG A 45 -0.70 -13.15 -6.56
CA ARG A 45 -1.82 -14.04 -6.80
C ARG A 45 -2.75 -13.44 -7.84
N ALA A 46 -3.44 -14.33 -8.52
CA ALA A 46 -4.52 -13.94 -9.41
C ALA A 46 -5.57 -13.17 -8.59
N ASN A 47 -6.12 -12.15 -9.22
CA ASN A 47 -7.23 -11.38 -8.70
C ASN A 47 -8.36 -12.35 -8.30
N PRO A 48 -8.76 -12.37 -7.01
CA PRO A 48 -9.76 -13.31 -6.50
C PRO A 48 -11.17 -13.04 -7.05
N VAL A 49 -11.40 -11.84 -7.59
CA VAL A 49 -12.69 -11.38 -8.15
C VAL A 49 -12.86 -11.88 -9.58
N ASN A 50 -11.90 -11.60 -10.46
CA ASN A 50 -12.02 -11.85 -11.90
C ASN A 50 -11.08 -12.95 -12.44
N GLY A 51 -10.21 -13.52 -11.59
CA GLY A 51 -9.27 -14.59 -11.95
C GLY A 51 -8.06 -14.13 -12.79
N LYS A 52 -7.94 -12.85 -13.12
CA LYS A 52 -6.82 -12.31 -13.90
C LYS A 52 -5.58 -12.26 -13.05
N LYS A 53 -4.45 -12.67 -13.61
CA LYS A 53 -3.15 -12.58 -12.95
C LYS A 53 -2.32 -11.50 -13.63
N GLY A 54 -1.92 -10.48 -12.87
CA GLY A 54 -0.96 -9.48 -13.32
C GLY A 54 0.43 -10.07 -13.53
N SER A 55 1.39 -9.22 -13.93
CA SER A 55 2.77 -9.68 -14.06
C SER A 55 3.32 -10.18 -12.72
N ASN A 56 4.14 -11.24 -12.76
CA ASN A 56 4.92 -11.69 -11.61
C ASN A 56 6.11 -10.77 -11.30
N ASP A 57 6.25 -9.64 -11.98
CA ASP A 57 7.34 -8.70 -11.73
C ASP A 57 7.24 -8.07 -10.33
N ASN A 58 8.41 -7.91 -9.70
CA ASN A 58 8.57 -7.21 -8.42
C ASN A 58 7.69 -7.75 -7.27
N TRP A 59 7.46 -9.06 -7.24
CA TRP A 59 6.74 -9.72 -6.14
C TRP A 59 7.45 -9.50 -4.79
N PRO A 60 6.68 -9.31 -3.70
CA PRO A 60 7.21 -8.94 -2.38
C PRO A 60 8.03 -10.08 -1.79
N ARG A 61 9.27 -9.77 -1.46
CA ARG A 61 10.15 -10.69 -0.74
C ARG A 61 9.87 -10.65 0.75
N ASP A 62 10.52 -11.55 1.47
CA ASP A 62 10.50 -11.58 2.92
C ASP A 62 10.80 -10.20 3.53
N GLY A 63 9.93 -9.72 4.42
CA GLY A 63 10.06 -8.40 5.04
C GLY A 63 9.79 -7.21 4.10
N ALA A 64 9.18 -7.43 2.93
CA ALA A 64 8.70 -6.35 2.08
C ALA A 64 7.43 -5.70 2.67
N GLN A 65 7.27 -4.40 2.41
CA GLN A 65 6.05 -3.67 2.73
C GLN A 65 5.20 -3.51 1.47
N LEU A 66 3.91 -3.76 1.59
CA LEU A 66 2.91 -3.60 0.55
C LEU A 66 1.95 -2.51 0.96
N LYS A 67 1.60 -1.64 0.03
CA LYS A 67 0.59 -0.61 0.22
C LYS A 67 -0.50 -0.80 -0.82
N GLY A 68 -1.74 -0.82 -0.37
CA GLY A 68 -2.83 -1.24 -1.23
C GLY A 68 -4.20 -1.13 -0.60
N ILE A 69 -5.19 -1.59 -1.34
CA ILE A 69 -6.59 -1.56 -0.92
C ILE A 69 -6.98 -2.94 -0.40
N VAL A 70 -7.63 -2.99 0.76
CA VAL A 70 -8.17 -4.24 1.29
C VAL A 70 -9.54 -4.51 0.68
N HIS A 71 -9.69 -5.70 0.12
CA HIS A 71 -10.96 -6.23 -0.35
C HIS A 71 -11.27 -7.54 0.35
N GLU A 72 -12.53 -7.76 0.65
CA GLU A 72 -13.03 -9.05 1.09
C GLU A 72 -13.67 -9.77 -0.09
N VAL A 73 -13.14 -10.94 -0.43
CA VAL A 73 -13.59 -11.72 -1.59
C VAL A 73 -13.75 -13.17 -1.16
N LYS A 74 -14.97 -13.71 -1.29
CA LYS A 74 -15.32 -15.09 -0.91
C LYS A 74 -15.01 -15.41 0.57
N GLY A 75 -15.22 -14.46 1.47
CA GLY A 75 -14.95 -14.60 2.91
C GLY A 75 -13.47 -14.59 3.28
N ALA A 76 -12.57 -14.23 2.36
CA ALA A 76 -11.15 -14.05 2.60
C ALA A 76 -10.74 -12.61 2.35
N ARG A 77 -9.80 -12.09 3.16
CA ARG A 77 -9.21 -10.76 2.96
C ARG A 77 -8.08 -10.83 1.95
N TRP A 78 -8.11 -9.91 0.99
CA TRP A 78 -7.13 -9.74 -0.07
C TRP A 78 -6.69 -8.28 -0.12
N LEU A 79 -5.42 -8.07 -0.41
CA LEU A 79 -4.83 -6.77 -0.63
C LEU A 79 -4.61 -6.60 -2.14
N GLU A 80 -5.28 -5.63 -2.75
CA GLU A 80 -4.90 -5.13 -4.06
C GLU A 80 -3.66 -4.25 -3.90
N CYS A 81 -2.49 -4.74 -4.28
CA CYS A 81 -1.25 -3.96 -4.18
C CYS A 81 -1.28 -2.80 -5.17
N LYS A 82 -1.05 -1.59 -4.67
CA LYS A 82 -0.75 -0.40 -5.48
C LYS A 82 0.73 -0.08 -5.48
N GLU A 83 1.42 -0.31 -4.37
CA GLU A 83 2.85 -0.08 -4.24
C GLU A 83 3.51 -1.18 -3.39
N VAL A 84 4.72 -1.57 -3.75
CA VAL A 84 5.54 -2.53 -3.00
C VAL A 84 6.92 -1.94 -2.74
N LYS A 85 7.35 -2.03 -1.50
CA LYS A 85 8.70 -1.68 -1.05
C LYS A 85 9.41 -2.94 -0.60
N GLN A 86 10.40 -3.34 -1.38
CA GLN A 86 11.26 -4.45 -1.03
C GLN A 86 12.11 -4.10 0.20
N HIS A 87 12.58 -5.12 0.93
CA HIS A 87 13.46 -4.92 2.08
C HIS A 87 14.69 -4.08 1.70
N GLY A 88 14.89 -2.93 2.34
CA GLY A 88 15.97 -1.98 2.05
C GLY A 88 15.82 -1.19 0.72
N GLY A 89 14.71 -1.34 0.01
CA GLY A 89 14.43 -0.64 -1.25
C GLY A 89 13.48 0.55 -1.11
N SER A 90 13.19 1.18 -2.24
CA SER A 90 12.16 2.22 -2.37
C SER A 90 10.80 1.63 -2.72
N TRP A 91 9.74 2.38 -2.46
CA TRP A 91 8.39 2.10 -2.95
C TRP A 91 8.39 2.06 -4.48
N LYS A 92 7.84 1.00 -5.05
CA LYS A 92 7.66 0.81 -6.49
C LYS A 92 6.19 0.54 -6.76
N ALA A 93 5.63 1.19 -7.77
CA ALA A 93 4.26 0.95 -8.18
C ALA A 93 4.07 -0.51 -8.62
N CYS A 94 3.03 -1.14 -8.07
CA CYS A 94 2.52 -2.44 -8.48
C CYS A 94 1.76 -2.30 -9.80
N GLN A 95 1.84 -3.32 -10.65
CA GLN A 95 1.04 -3.41 -11.88
C GLN A 95 -0.42 -3.75 -11.53
N LYS A 96 -1.33 -3.55 -12.50
CA LYS A 96 -2.72 -3.98 -12.36
C LYS A 96 -2.82 -5.49 -12.14
N ASP A 97 -3.87 -5.91 -11.45
CA ASP A 97 -4.14 -7.32 -11.11
C ASP A 97 -3.02 -7.98 -10.28
N GLN A 98 -2.32 -7.21 -9.45
CA GLN A 98 -1.39 -7.70 -8.43
C GLN A 98 -2.07 -7.79 -7.07
N TRP A 99 -2.48 -8.99 -6.71
CA TRP A 99 -3.23 -9.26 -5.49
C TRP A 99 -2.43 -10.10 -4.51
N MET A 100 -2.64 -9.83 -3.22
CA MET A 100 -1.99 -10.55 -2.15
C MET A 100 -3.00 -10.97 -1.07
N PRO A 101 -3.18 -12.28 -0.81
CA PRO A 101 -4.03 -12.72 0.29
C PRO A 101 -3.40 -12.35 1.64
N PHE A 102 -4.25 -11.99 2.61
CA PHE A 102 -3.81 -11.67 3.97
C PHE A 102 -3.25 -12.89 4.72
N ARG A 103 -3.73 -14.08 4.39
CA ARG A 103 -3.20 -15.34 4.91
C ARG A 103 -3.04 -16.32 3.76
N TYR A 104 -1.84 -16.87 3.64
CA TYR A 104 -1.56 -17.89 2.64
C TYR A 104 -0.45 -18.81 3.10
N SER A 105 -0.81 -20.07 3.40
CA SER A 105 0.14 -21.08 3.87
C SER A 105 0.93 -20.54 5.08
N GLN A 106 2.23 -20.33 4.92
CA GLN A 106 3.14 -19.79 5.95
C GLN A 106 3.26 -18.27 5.99
N TYR A 107 2.60 -17.54 5.08
CA TYR A 107 2.68 -16.08 4.96
C TYR A 107 1.43 -15.40 5.46
N TYR A 108 1.61 -14.23 6.08
CA TYR A 108 0.52 -13.34 6.43
C TYR A 108 0.90 -11.87 6.24
N LEU A 109 -0.10 -11.05 5.92
CA LEU A 109 0.02 -9.61 5.91
C LEU A 109 -0.31 -9.08 7.30
N GLN A 110 0.59 -8.27 7.85
CA GLN A 110 0.41 -7.60 9.13
C GLN A 110 0.41 -6.09 8.88
N GLU A 111 -0.52 -5.34 9.49
CA GLU A 111 -0.50 -3.87 9.43
C GLU A 111 0.86 -3.35 9.93
N ALA A 112 1.47 -2.46 9.14
CA ALA A 112 2.84 -1.96 9.34
C ALA A 112 2.86 -0.55 9.91
#